data_AF-A0A8S3CA18-F1
#
_entry.id   AF-A0A8S3CA18-F1
#
_cell.length_a   1.000
_cell.length_b   1.000
_cell.length_c   1.000
_cell.angle_alpha   90.00
_cell.angle_beta   90.00
_cell.angle_gamma   90.00
#
_symmetry.space_group_name_H-M   'P 1'
#
loop_
_entity.id
_entity.type
_entity.pdbx_description
1 polymer ?
#
loop_
_entity_poly.entity_id
_entity_poly.type
_entity_poly.pdbx_seq_one_letter_code
_entity_poly.pdbx_strand_id
1 'polypeptide(L)' 'VYKDRLNRIQDSEQWVWVSRKDVECSCPRLQLDRQYLLMGFYDQTQSSLSLDHTSVVIQWRPRMEQRMNRFRKLELNRKC' A
#
# COMPACT_ATOMS: atom_id res chain seq x y z
N VAL A 1 -6.74 2.13 -4.19
CA VAL A 1 -5.67 1.10 -4.35
C VAL A 1 -4.95 1.30 -5.68
N TYR A 2 -3.64 1.01 -5.76
CA TYR A 2 -2.86 1.14 -7.01
C TYR A 2 -2.51 -0.19 -7.67
N LYS A 3 -2.35 -1.25 -6.89
CA LYS A 3 -2.12 -2.62 -7.36
C LYS A 3 -2.64 -3.60 -6.31
N ASP A 4 -3.27 -4.68 -6.78
CA ASP A 4 -3.68 -5.82 -5.96
C ASP A 4 -3.45 -7.07 -6.81
N ARG A 5 -2.97 -8.14 -6.17
CA ARG A 5 -2.63 -9.40 -6.85
C ARG A 5 -3.87 -10.25 -7.15
N LEU A 6 -4.84 -10.25 -6.23
CA LEU A 6 -5.99 -11.16 -6.29
C LEU A 6 -7.26 -10.41 -6.68
N ASN A 7 -7.43 -9.19 -6.21
CA ASN A 7 -8.64 -8.43 -6.47
C ASN A 7 -8.46 -7.41 -7.59
N ARG A 8 -9.57 -7.05 -8.24
CA ARG A 8 -9.60 -5.89 -9.12
C ARG A 8 -9.35 -4.64 -8.28
N ILE A 9 -8.50 -3.74 -8.77
CA ILE A 9 -8.25 -2.44 -8.13
C ILE A 9 -9.56 -1.67 -7.95
N GLN A 10 -9.89 -1.32 -6.70
CA GLN A 10 -11.06 -0.52 -6.33
C GLN A 10 -10.65 0.82 -5.70
N ASP A 11 -11.51 1.82 -5.85
CA ASP A 11 -11.49 3.06 -5.07
C ASP A 11 -12.37 2.88 -3.83
N SER A 12 -11.86 2.09 -2.90
CA SER A 12 -12.46 1.89 -1.59
C SER A 12 -11.41 2.04 -0.51
N GLU A 13 -11.87 2.35 0.69
CA GLU A 13 -11.05 2.24 1.90
C GLU A 13 -10.59 0.80 2.06
N GLN A 14 -9.31 0.62 2.40
CA GLN A 14 -8.69 -0.68 2.59
C GLN A 14 -8.02 -0.72 3.94
N TRP A 15 -8.25 -1.81 4.66
CA TRP A 15 -7.56 -2.10 5.90
C TRP A 15 -6.26 -2.82 5.60
N VAL A 16 -5.19 -2.45 6.32
CA VAL A 16 -3.91 -3.13 6.26
C VAL A 16 -3.62 -3.78 7.59
N TRP A 17 -3.01 -4.96 7.56
CA TRP A 17 -2.61 -5.67 8.77
C TRP A 17 -1.20 -5.27 9.15
N VAL A 18 -0.98 -5.08 10.45
CA VAL A 18 0.36 -4.89 11.01
C VAL A 18 0.51 -5.87 12.15
N SER A 19 1.58 -6.65 12.14
CA SER A 19 1.88 -7.55 13.25
C SER A 19 2.15 -6.74 14.51
N ARG A 20 1.71 -7.26 15.67
CA ARG A 20 1.95 -6.62 16.97
C ARG A 20 3.43 -6.34 17.22
N LYS A 21 4.32 -7.24 16.76
CA LYS A 21 5.78 -7.07 16.86
C LYS A 21 6.30 -5.84 16.10
N ASP A 22 5.71 -5.56 14.95
CA ASP A 22 6.09 -4.42 14.11
C ASP A 22 5.51 -3.10 14.67
N VAL A 23 4.34 -3.15 15.31
CA VAL A 23 3.80 -2.02 16.08
C VAL A 23 4.71 -1.65 17.26
N GLU A 24 5.19 -2.66 18.01
CA GLU A 24 6.08 -2.46 19.16
C GLU A 24 7.41 -1.79 18.77
N CYS A 25 7.93 -2.05 17.57
CA CYS A 25 9.14 -1.39 17.07
C CYS A 25 8.87 -0.10 16.25
N SER A 26 7.61 0.35 16.21
CA SER A 26 7.17 1.52 15.42
C SER A 26 7.51 1.39 13.92
N CYS A 27 7.42 0.17 13.39
CA CYS A 27 7.66 -0.14 11.99
C CYS A 27 6.34 -0.43 11.25
N PRO A 28 6.16 0.11 10.04
CA PRO A 28 6.99 1.13 9.41
C PRO A 28 6.84 2.49 10.10
N ARG A 29 7.85 3.36 9.98
CA ARG A 29 7.83 4.71 10.60
C ARG A 29 6.79 5.61 9.93
N LEU A 30 5.59 5.63 10.51
CA LEU A 30 4.48 6.46 10.08
C LEU A 30 4.28 7.61 11.06
N GLN A 31 4.00 8.80 10.52
CA GLN A 31 3.58 9.95 11.30
C GLN A 31 2.10 10.21 11.01
N LEU A 32 1.38 10.62 12.05
CA LEU A 32 -0.02 11.03 11.91
C LEU A 32 -0.12 12.25 11.00
N ASP A 33 -1.30 12.42 10.40
CA ASP A 33 -1.64 13.53 9.48
C ASP A 33 -0.73 13.66 8.25
N ARG A 34 -0.05 12.57 7.88
CA ARG A 34 0.76 12.49 6.67
C ARG A 34 0.26 11.40 5.73
N GLN A 35 0.38 11.67 4.44
CA GLN A 35 0.04 10.72 3.39
C GLN A 35 1.28 9.91 2.99
N TYR A 36 1.07 8.62 2.76
CA TYR A 36 2.12 7.67 2.39
C TYR A 36 1.66 6.77 1.25
N LEU A 37 2.60 6.41 0.37
CA LEU A 37 2.49 5.24 -0.49
C LEU A 37 3.00 4.03 0.29
N LEU A 38 2.10 3.08 0.51
CA LEU A 38 2.38 1.83 1.22
C LEU A 38 2.50 0.69 0.21
N MET A 39 3.58 -0.08 0.34
CA MET A 39 3.81 -1.30 -0.43
C MET A 39 4.23 -2.39 0.53
N GLY A 40 3.48 -3.47 0.55
CA GLY A 40 3.69 -4.60 1.46
C GLY A 40 3.39 -5.92 0.78
N PHE A 41 3.22 -6.95 1.58
CA PHE A 41 2.95 -8.31 1.13
C PHE A 41 1.46 -8.63 1.19
N TYR A 42 0.97 -9.44 0.25
CA TYR A 42 -0.40 -9.93 0.33
C TYR A 42 -0.48 -11.16 1.23
N ASP A 43 -1.08 -11.01 2.41
CA ASP A 43 -1.32 -12.11 3.32
C ASP A 43 -2.54 -12.92 2.87
N GLN A 44 -2.30 -14.17 2.51
CA GLN A 44 -3.36 -15.08 2.05
C GLN A 44 -4.34 -15.43 3.18
N THR A 45 -3.88 -15.47 4.43
CA THR A 45 -4.71 -15.84 5.57
C THR A 45 -5.71 -14.73 5.91
N GLN A 46 -5.26 -13.48 5.86
CA GLN A 46 -6.08 -12.30 6.11
C GLN A 46 -6.72 -11.73 4.84
N SER A 47 -6.41 -12.31 3.69
CA SER A 47 -6.83 -11.86 2.35
C SER A 47 -6.60 -10.35 2.10
N SER A 48 -5.56 -9.79 2.71
CA SER A 48 -5.31 -8.35 2.72
C SER A 48 -3.82 -8.02 2.72
N LEU A 49 -3.48 -6.74 2.51
CA LEU A 49 -2.13 -6.23 2.57
C LEU A 49 -1.61 -6.25 4.01
N SER A 50 -0.50 -6.93 4.23
CA SER A 50 0.24 -6.93 5.49
C SER A 50 1.46 -6.03 5.37
N LEU A 51 1.68 -5.22 6.40
CA LEU A 51 2.82 -4.34 6.57
C LEU A 51 3.67 -4.83 7.74
N ASP A 52 4.97 -4.90 7.47
CA ASP A 52 6.01 -5.35 8.37
C ASP A 52 7.24 -4.44 8.25
N HIS A 53 8.33 -4.78 8.93
CA HIS A 53 9.62 -4.09 8.78
C HIS A 53 10.23 -4.16 7.37
N THR A 54 9.81 -5.08 6.49
CA THR A 54 10.30 -5.19 5.11
C THR A 54 9.47 -4.37 4.12
N SER A 55 8.32 -3.88 4.57
CA SER A 55 7.39 -3.10 3.77
C SER A 55 7.95 -1.72 3.45
N VAL A 56 7.69 -1.26 2.23
CA VAL A 56 8.21 0.00 1.73
C VAL A 56 7.17 1.08 1.96
N VAL A 57 7.58 2.11 2.70
CA VAL A 57 6.75 3.28 3.01
C VAL A 57 7.44 4.52 2.47
N ILE A 58 6.76 5.21 1.56
CA ILE A 58 7.27 6.43 0.93
C ILE A 58 6.29 7.55 1.23
N GLN A 59 6.78 8.63 1.85
CA GLN A 59 5.94 9.81 2.08
C GLN A 59 5.45 10.36 0.74
N TRP A 60 4.14 10.59 0.65
CA TRP A 60 3.50 11.11 -0.54
C TRP A 60 4.01 12.51 -0.88
N ARG A 61 4.25 12.75 -2.17
CA ARG A 61 4.62 14.06 -2.71
C ARG A 61 3.74 14.38 -3.92
N PRO A 62 3.41 15.65 -4.20
CA PRO A 62 2.54 16.02 -5.32
C PRO A 62 2.99 15.45 -6.68
N ARG A 63 4.30 15.37 -6.94
CA ARG A 63 4.85 14.78 -8.18
C ARG A 63 4.53 13.29 -8.35
N MET A 64 4.21 12.57 -7.28
CA MET A 64 3.86 11.15 -7.31
C MET A 64 2.45 10.94 -7.85
N GLU A 65 1.52 11.88 -7.64
CA GLU A 65 0.11 11.73 -8.01
C GLU A 65 -0.06 11.45 -9.51
N GLN A 66 0.58 12.24 -10.36
CA GLN A 66 0.53 12.02 -11.82
C GLN A 66 1.12 10.66 -12.22
N ARG A 67 2.21 10.24 -11.57
CA ARG A 67 2.87 8.95 -11.84
C ARG A 67 1.99 7.78 -11.42
N MET A 68 1.40 7.87 -10.23
CA MET A 68 0.54 6.82 -9.69
C MET A 68 -0.79 6.73 -10.44
N ASN A 69 -1.34 7.85 -10.92
CA ASN A 69 -2.52 7.85 -11.78
C ASN A 69 -2.23 7.19 -13.13
N ARG A 70 -1.06 7.44 -13.74
CA ARG A 70 -0.63 6.75 -14.96
C ARG A 70 -0.45 5.26 -14.70
N PHE A 71 0.23 4.89 -13.61
CA PHE A 71 0.44 3.51 -13.20
C PHE A 71 -0.89 2.77 -13.01
N ARG A 72 -1.83 3.36 -12.27
CA ARG A 72 -3.17 2.80 -12.06
C ARG A 72 -3.90 2.53 -13.37
N LYS A 73 -3.82 3.46 -14.34
CA LYS A 73 -4.42 3.28 -15.68
C LYS A 73 -3.80 2.11 -16.44
N LEU A 74 -2.49 1.90 -16.30
CA LEU A 74 -1.81 0.77 -16.95
C LEU A 74 -2.21 -0.56 -16.31
N GLU A 75 -2.23 -0.62 -14.97
CA GLU A 75 -2.67 -1.80 -14.22
C GLU A 75 -4.14 -2.16 -14.53
N LEU A 76 -5.05 -1.18 -14.54
CA LEU A 76 -6.46 -1.40 -14.91
C LEU A 76 -6.63 -1.94 -16.33
N ASN A 77 -5.73 -1.57 -17.24
CA ASN A 77 -5.72 -2.05 -18.63
C ASN A 77 -4.88 -3.33 -18.82
N ARG A 78 -4.32 -3.91 -17.75
CA ARG A 78 -3.41 -5.08 -17.78
C ARG A 78 -2.21 -4.89 -18.71
N LYS A 79 -1.66 -3.67 -18.74
CA LYS A 79 -0.50 -3.28 -19.56
C LYS A 79 0.80 -3.21 -18.73
N CYS A 80 0.81 -3.83 -17.55
CA CYS A 80 1.92 -3.90 -16.60
C CYS A 80 2.21 -5.35 -16.22
#